data_AF-A0A437JGR5-F1
#
_entry.id   AF-A0A437JGR5-F1
#
_cell.length_a   1.000
_cell.length_b   1.000
_cell.length_c   1.000
_cell.angle_alpha   90.00
_cell.angle_beta   90.00
_cell.angle_gamma   90.00
#
_symmetry.space_group_name_H-M   'P 1'
#
loop_
_entity.id
_entity.type
_entity.pdbx_description
1 polymer ?
#
loop_
_entity_poly.entity_id
_entity_poly.type
_entity_poly.pdbx_seq_one_letter_code
_entity_poly.pdbx_strand_id
1 'polypeptide(L)'
;MYLPALFMIIFWCLCIRQKPRCKPYNSCSKVKPCKTDKGIKEEVMSLQQVFGWGTLRLALAGLIGAHGWHRALNGGIGPFGQWLDNQGWPMGVLIAVAITAFEIIGTLFLALNRYVTLVCLGYVGIYATGIAILHAKAGWFVVGPGRNGAEFSALLILVLLSVAVHHLPSRR
;
A
#
# COMPACT_ATOMS: atom_id res chain seq x y z
N MET A 1 24.08 -9.91 -6.63
CA MET A 1 24.36 -8.94 -5.55
C MET A 1 23.12 -8.92 -4.66
N TYR A 2 23.08 -9.79 -3.66
CA TYR A 2 21.94 -9.99 -2.77
C TYR A 2 22.09 -9.04 -1.60
N LEU A 3 21.11 -8.16 -1.37
CA LEU A 3 21.01 -7.39 -0.14
C LEU A 3 19.74 -7.83 0.59
N PRO A 4 19.82 -8.86 1.46
CA PRO A 4 18.69 -9.28 2.27
C PRO A 4 18.63 -8.45 3.58
N ALA A 5 17.40 -8.21 4.06
CA ALA A 5 17.07 -8.21 5.48
C ALA A 5 17.63 -7.11 6.43
N LEU A 6 17.56 -5.81 6.11
CA LEU A 6 17.89 -4.77 7.13
C LEU A 6 16.91 -3.61 7.37
N PHE A 7 15.72 -3.58 6.77
CA PHE A 7 14.79 -2.44 6.97
C PHE A 7 13.45 -2.74 7.65
N MET A 8 13.15 -3.99 8.02
CA MET A 8 11.84 -4.32 8.61
C MET A 8 11.75 -4.23 10.15
N ILE A 9 12.84 -3.97 10.86
CA ILE A 9 12.85 -4.01 12.35
C ILE A 9 12.68 -2.61 12.99
N ILE A 10 12.85 -1.50 12.25
CA ILE A 10 12.88 -0.15 12.86
C ILE A 10 11.49 0.50 13.04
N PHE A 11 10.41 0.03 12.38
CA PHE A 11 9.09 0.68 12.50
C PHE A 11 8.09 0.03 13.46
N TRP A 12 8.58 -0.73 14.44
CA TRP A 12 7.86 -1.01 15.70
C TRP A 12 7.65 0.30 16.50
N CYS A 13 8.39 1.37 16.22
CA CYS A 13 8.49 2.55 17.10
C CYS A 13 7.52 3.74 16.83
N LEU A 14 6.48 3.61 15.99
CA LEU A 14 5.45 4.68 15.84
C LEU A 14 4.08 4.27 16.37
N CYS A 15 4.11 3.82 17.62
CA CYS A 15 2.99 3.85 18.55
C CYS A 15 2.59 5.32 18.86
N ILE A 16 1.92 6.04 17.96
CA ILE A 16 1.38 7.38 18.25
C ILE A 16 0.01 7.62 17.60
N ARG A 17 -0.96 8.02 18.45
CA ARG A 17 -2.40 8.38 18.25
C ARG A 17 -3.37 7.19 18.27
N GLN A 18 -4.13 6.92 19.33
CA GLN A 18 -4.73 7.82 20.32
C GLN A 18 -4.85 7.17 21.70
N LYS A 19 -4.36 7.83 22.76
CA LYS A 19 -4.86 7.53 24.11
C LYS A 19 -6.19 8.28 24.29
N PRO A 20 -7.28 7.64 24.72
CA PRO A 20 -8.41 8.38 25.26
C PRO A 20 -7.91 9.18 26.46
N ARG A 21 -8.12 10.49 26.41
CA ARG A 21 -7.74 11.45 27.44
C ARG A 21 -8.61 11.16 28.68
N CYS A 22 -8.13 10.38 29.64
CA CYS A 22 -8.78 10.30 30.94
C CYS A 22 -8.72 11.68 31.58
N LYS A 23 -9.88 12.32 31.77
CA LYS A 23 -9.99 13.57 32.53
C LYS A 23 -9.49 13.32 33.97
N PRO A 24 -8.82 14.31 34.60
CA PRO A 24 -8.49 14.22 36.03
C PRO A 24 -9.80 14.11 36.83
N TYR A 25 -9.86 13.14 37.74
CA TYR A 25 -11.04 12.88 38.57
C TYR A 25 -10.78 13.37 39.99
N ASN A 26 -11.46 14.46 40.33
CA ASN A 26 -11.55 15.01 41.68
C ASN A 26 -12.91 14.60 42.24
N SER A 27 -12.96 13.46 42.94
CA SER A 27 -13.99 13.11 43.92
C SER A 27 -13.72 11.69 44.42
N CYS A 28 -13.56 11.50 45.71
CA CYS A 28 -13.48 10.17 46.32
C CYS A 28 -14.91 9.58 46.37
N SER A 29 -15.36 8.94 45.28
CA SER A 29 -16.62 8.21 45.28
C SER A 29 -16.58 7.02 44.31
N LYS A 30 -16.66 5.82 44.90
CA LYS A 30 -16.92 4.49 44.28
C LYS A 30 -15.83 3.97 43.34
N VAL A 31 -15.18 2.88 43.78
CA VAL A 31 -14.34 2.02 42.95
C VAL A 31 -15.15 1.61 41.70
N LYS A 32 -14.68 2.01 40.51
CA LYS A 32 -15.28 1.58 39.24
C LYS A 32 -14.99 0.09 39.05
N PRO A 33 -15.98 -0.74 38.65
CA PRO A 33 -15.75 -2.16 38.41
C PRO A 33 -14.73 -2.35 37.27
N CYS A 34 -13.89 -3.36 37.41
CA CYS A 34 -12.98 -3.84 36.36
C CYS A 34 -13.78 -4.06 35.06
N LYS A 35 -13.22 -3.64 33.91
CA LYS A 35 -13.89 -3.67 32.60
C LYS A 35 -14.54 -5.04 32.36
N THR A 36 -15.86 -5.05 32.12
CA THR A 36 -16.61 -6.24 31.67
C THR A 36 -16.03 -6.82 30.38
N ASP A 37 -16.21 -8.13 30.13
CA ASP A 37 -15.73 -8.85 28.92
C ASP A 37 -16.01 -8.14 27.58
N LYS A 38 -17.07 -7.33 27.48
CA LYS A 38 -17.34 -6.49 26.31
C LYS A 38 -16.24 -5.45 26.06
N GLY A 39 -15.69 -4.84 27.11
CA GLY A 39 -14.59 -3.87 27.03
C GLY A 39 -13.25 -4.52 26.66
N ILE A 40 -13.03 -5.78 27.03
CA ILE A 40 -11.86 -6.56 26.58
C ILE A 40 -12.01 -6.90 25.09
N LYS A 41 -13.21 -7.32 24.64
CA LYS A 41 -13.46 -7.60 23.22
C LYS A 41 -13.36 -6.35 22.33
N GLU A 42 -13.82 -5.18 22.78
CA GLU A 42 -13.64 -3.92 22.05
C GLU A 42 -12.18 -3.44 22.02
N GLU A 43 -11.39 -3.69 23.06
CA GLU A 43 -9.96 -3.35 23.11
C GLU A 43 -9.13 -4.28 22.21
N VAL A 44 -9.46 -5.58 22.17
CA VAL A 44 -8.82 -6.60 21.31
C VAL A 44 -9.21 -6.42 19.83
N MET A 45 -10.42 -5.92 19.55
CA MET A 45 -10.87 -5.54 18.21
C MET A 45 -10.02 -4.41 17.57
N SER A 46 -9.14 -3.75 18.34
CA SER A 46 -8.27 -2.67 17.83
C SER A 46 -6.87 -3.11 17.38
N LEU A 47 -6.19 -4.05 18.07
CA LEU A 47 -4.79 -4.38 17.76
C LEU A 47 -4.64 -5.29 16.54
N GLN A 48 -5.50 -6.31 16.41
CA GLN A 48 -5.47 -7.22 15.27
C GLN A 48 -5.79 -6.49 13.96
N GLN A 49 -6.72 -5.53 13.99
CA GLN A 49 -7.05 -4.71 12.83
C GLN A 49 -5.89 -3.78 12.45
N VAL A 50 -5.29 -3.08 13.44
CA VAL A 50 -4.13 -2.22 13.19
C VAL A 50 -2.96 -3.02 12.60
N PHE A 51 -2.67 -4.20 13.15
CA PHE A 51 -1.62 -5.06 12.65
C PHE A 51 -1.92 -5.61 11.25
N GLY A 52 -3.15 -6.09 11.01
CA GLY A 52 -3.57 -6.64 9.72
C GLY A 52 -3.51 -5.60 8.60
N TRP A 53 -4.17 -4.45 8.77
CA TRP A 53 -4.16 -3.38 7.78
C TRP A 53 -2.78 -2.74 7.63
N GLY A 54 -2.03 -2.60 8.72
CA GLY A 54 -0.64 -2.13 8.69
C GLY A 54 0.25 -3.05 7.87
N THR A 55 0.12 -4.37 8.04
CA THR A 55 0.89 -5.38 7.30
C THR A 55 0.56 -5.33 5.81
N LEU A 56 -0.72 -5.29 5.43
CA LEU A 56 -1.12 -5.17 4.03
C LEU A 56 -0.56 -3.89 3.38
N ARG A 57 -0.64 -2.76 4.09
CA ARG A 57 -0.12 -1.48 3.61
C ARG A 57 1.39 -1.50 3.42
N LEU A 58 2.14 -2.10 4.35
CA LEU A 58 3.59 -2.24 4.24
C LEU A 58 4.01 -3.24 3.17
N ALA A 59 3.25 -4.33 2.99
CA ALA A 59 3.48 -5.29 1.91
C ALA A 59 3.27 -4.61 0.54
N LEU A 60 2.19 -3.85 0.36
CA LEU A 60 1.97 -3.04 -0.85
C LEU A 60 3.10 -2.04 -1.07
N ALA A 61 3.54 -1.33 -0.02
CA ALA A 61 4.66 -0.39 -0.12
C ALA A 61 5.95 -1.09 -0.58
N GLY A 62 6.25 -2.28 -0.05
CA GLY A 62 7.42 -3.06 -0.45
C GLY A 62 7.33 -3.58 -1.89
N LEU A 63 6.21 -4.22 -2.25
CA LEU A 63 6.01 -4.82 -3.59
C LEU A 63 6.02 -3.76 -4.69
N ILE A 64 5.24 -2.70 -4.54
CA ILE A 64 5.16 -1.61 -5.52
C ILE A 64 6.48 -0.82 -5.55
N GLY A 65 7.06 -0.57 -4.37
CA GLY A 65 8.31 0.17 -4.24
C GLY A 65 9.47 -0.55 -4.90
N ALA A 66 9.52 -1.89 -4.80
CA ALA A 66 10.51 -2.71 -5.47
C ALA A 66 10.51 -2.49 -6.99
N HIS A 67 9.35 -2.33 -7.63
CA HIS A 67 9.26 -2.03 -9.06
C HIS A 67 9.84 -0.65 -9.41
N GLY A 68 9.42 0.40 -8.69
CA GLY A 68 9.91 1.75 -8.92
C GLY A 68 11.42 1.87 -8.71
N TRP A 69 11.92 1.36 -7.59
CA TRP A 69 13.35 1.37 -7.28
C TRP A 69 14.18 0.51 -8.22
N HIS A 70 13.71 -0.70 -8.56
CA HIS A 70 14.43 -1.54 -9.53
C HIS A 70 14.54 -0.83 -10.88
N ARG A 71 13.45 -0.22 -11.36
CA ARG A 71 13.45 0.52 -12.64
C ARG A 71 14.41 1.72 -12.60
N ALA A 72 14.40 2.49 -11.51
CA ALA A 72 15.29 3.65 -11.37
C ALA A 72 16.77 3.26 -11.28
N LEU A 73 17.10 2.24 -10.49
CA LEU A 73 18.49 1.87 -10.20
C LEU A 73 19.16 1.08 -11.33
N ASN A 74 18.38 0.42 -12.19
CA ASN A 74 18.91 -0.43 -13.27
C ASN A 74 18.72 0.20 -14.66
N GLY A 75 18.50 1.52 -14.74
CA GLY A 75 18.34 2.22 -16.02
C GLY A 75 17.08 1.83 -16.81
N GLY A 76 16.08 1.24 -16.15
CA GLY A 76 14.87 0.72 -16.79
C GLY A 76 13.86 1.79 -17.24
N ILE A 77 14.06 3.06 -16.86
CA ILE A 77 13.16 4.17 -17.24
C ILE A 77 13.18 4.38 -18.76
N GLY A 78 14.35 4.44 -19.38
CA GLY A 78 14.50 4.66 -20.82
C GLY A 78 13.83 3.56 -21.66
N PRO A 79 14.17 2.27 -21.45
CA PRO A 79 13.54 1.16 -22.14
C PRO A 79 12.02 1.09 -21.94
N PHE A 80 11.53 1.34 -20.72
CA PHE A 80 10.09 1.37 -20.46
C PHE A 80 9.40 2.51 -21.20
N GLY A 81 10.02 3.69 -21.25
CA GLY A 81 9.52 4.83 -21.99
C GLY A 81 9.44 4.58 -23.48
N GLN A 82 10.51 4.06 -24.08
CA GLN A 82 10.52 3.68 -25.50
C GLN A 82 9.47 2.61 -25.81
N TRP A 83 9.26 1.66 -24.89
CA TRP A 83 8.19 0.68 -25.04
C TRP A 83 6.80 1.35 -25.05
N LEU A 84 6.56 2.35 -24.20
CA LEU A 84 5.30 3.12 -24.20
C LEU A 84 5.10 3.89 -25.51
N ASP A 85 6.15 4.52 -26.04
CA ASP A 85 6.11 5.18 -27.35
C ASP A 85 5.68 4.20 -28.45
N ASN A 86 6.25 2.98 -28.44
CA ASN A 86 5.89 1.92 -29.39
C ASN A 86 4.46 1.38 -29.21
N GLN A 87 3.85 1.56 -28.03
CA GLN A 87 2.43 1.25 -27.80
C GLN A 87 1.51 2.41 -28.22
N GLY A 88 2.05 3.52 -28.74
CA GLY A 88 1.29 4.69 -29.20
C GLY A 88 1.03 5.75 -28.12
N TRP A 89 1.71 5.67 -26.97
CA TRP A 89 1.60 6.71 -25.93
C TRP A 89 2.60 7.83 -26.20
N PRO A 90 2.16 9.11 -26.30
CA PRO A 90 3.07 10.21 -26.54
C PRO A 90 3.94 10.47 -25.32
N MET A 91 5.21 10.84 -25.56
CA MET A 91 6.17 11.16 -24.51
C MET A 91 6.37 10.00 -23.52
N GLY A 92 6.54 8.78 -24.03
CA GLY A 92 6.63 7.56 -23.24
C GLY A 92 7.68 7.61 -22.14
N VAL A 93 8.85 8.21 -22.40
CA VAL A 93 9.89 8.43 -21.37
C VAL A 93 9.40 9.32 -20.22
N LEU A 94 8.66 10.39 -20.51
CA LEU A 94 8.10 11.26 -19.46
C LEU A 94 7.06 10.51 -18.62
N ILE A 95 6.21 9.70 -19.27
CA ILE A 95 5.24 8.85 -18.58
C ILE A 95 5.98 7.82 -17.70
N ALA A 96 7.03 7.18 -18.21
CA ALA A 96 7.84 6.23 -17.45
C ALA A 96 8.52 6.87 -16.23
N VAL A 97 9.02 8.10 -16.36
CA VAL A 97 9.54 8.90 -15.23
C VAL A 97 8.43 9.15 -14.22
N ALA A 98 7.26 9.61 -14.67
CA ALA A 98 6.14 9.93 -13.78
C ALA A 98 5.64 8.70 -13.01
N ILE A 99 5.47 7.55 -13.67
CA ILE A 99 5.09 6.29 -13.04
C ILE A 99 6.15 5.87 -12.02
N THR A 100 7.43 5.92 -12.38
CA THR A 100 8.53 5.52 -11.49
C THR A 100 8.62 6.41 -10.26
N ALA A 101 8.49 7.73 -10.44
CA ALA A 101 8.47 8.68 -9.34
C ALA A 101 7.24 8.44 -8.43
N PHE A 102 6.08 8.15 -9.00
CA PHE A 102 4.88 7.85 -8.24
C PHE A 102 4.99 6.52 -7.47
N GLU A 103 5.58 5.48 -8.05
CA GLU A 103 5.89 4.22 -7.35
C GLU A 103 6.84 4.44 -6.17
N ILE A 104 7.86 5.27 -6.32
CA ILE A 104 8.82 5.55 -5.22
C ILE A 104 8.19 6.45 -4.15
N ILE A 105 7.65 7.61 -4.52
CA ILE A 105 7.14 8.59 -3.55
C ILE A 105 5.85 8.09 -2.90
N GLY A 106 4.95 7.50 -3.68
CA GLY A 106 3.69 6.98 -3.16
C GLY A 106 3.89 5.81 -2.19
N THR A 107 4.91 4.95 -2.39
CA THR A 107 5.18 3.86 -1.44
C THR A 107 5.74 4.36 -0.11
N LEU A 108 6.47 5.48 -0.11
CA LEU A 108 6.83 6.18 1.13
C LEU A 108 5.58 6.73 1.85
N PHE A 109 4.63 7.31 1.12
CA PHE A 109 3.36 7.76 1.70
C PHE A 109 2.53 6.60 2.24
N LEU A 110 2.45 5.49 1.49
CA LEU A 110 1.84 4.26 1.98
C LEU A 110 2.53 3.84 3.26
N ALA A 111 3.86 3.68 3.31
CA ALA A 111 4.60 3.22 4.49
C ALA A 111 4.41 4.12 5.72
N LEU A 112 4.32 5.45 5.51
CA LEU A 112 4.12 6.45 6.56
C LEU A 112 2.64 6.69 6.91
N ASN A 113 1.72 5.91 6.34
CA ASN A 113 0.28 6.02 6.56
C ASN A 113 -0.29 7.42 6.25
N ARG A 114 0.20 8.07 5.18
CA ARG A 114 -0.25 9.39 4.73
C ARG A 114 -0.85 9.31 3.33
N TYR A 115 -1.91 10.07 3.08
CA TYR A 115 -2.60 10.14 1.79
C TYR A 115 -2.99 8.76 1.20
N VAL A 116 -3.21 7.76 2.06
CA VAL A 116 -3.32 6.34 1.68
C VAL A 116 -4.36 6.12 0.59
N THR A 117 -5.58 6.63 0.77
CA THR A 117 -6.66 6.47 -0.21
C THR A 117 -6.26 7.04 -1.58
N LEU A 118 -5.71 8.25 -1.65
CA LEU A 118 -5.33 8.88 -2.93
C LEU A 118 -4.22 8.08 -3.62
N VAL A 119 -3.19 7.68 -2.87
CA VAL A 119 -2.07 6.91 -3.41
C VAL A 119 -2.54 5.53 -3.91
N CYS A 120 -3.38 4.84 -3.14
CA CYS A 120 -3.97 3.57 -3.55
C CYS A 120 -4.76 3.69 -4.85
N LEU A 121 -5.60 4.73 -4.99
CA LEU A 121 -6.36 4.97 -6.22
C LEU A 121 -5.45 5.26 -7.43
N GLY A 122 -4.36 6.00 -7.23
CA GLY A 122 -3.34 6.18 -8.27
C GLY A 122 -2.71 4.86 -8.72
N TYR A 123 -2.35 3.98 -7.79
CA TYR A 123 -1.82 2.65 -8.14
C TYR A 123 -2.87 1.76 -8.81
N VAL A 124 -4.13 1.82 -8.39
CA VAL A 124 -5.23 1.13 -9.10
C VAL A 124 -5.27 1.56 -10.57
N GLY A 125 -5.16 2.87 -10.85
CA GLY A 125 -5.11 3.36 -12.22
C GLY A 125 -3.91 2.82 -13.02
N ILE A 126 -2.72 2.82 -12.42
CA ILE A 126 -1.50 2.29 -13.06
C ILE A 126 -1.64 0.80 -13.38
N TYR A 127 -2.06 -0.02 -12.40
CA TYR A 127 -2.20 -1.46 -12.60
C TYR A 127 -3.34 -1.81 -13.56
N ALA A 128 -4.48 -1.11 -13.49
CA ALA A 128 -5.57 -1.31 -14.44
C ALA A 128 -5.13 -0.98 -15.88
N THR A 129 -4.38 0.11 -16.05
CA THR A 129 -3.79 0.46 -17.35
C THR A 129 -2.81 -0.61 -17.82
N GLY A 130 -1.92 -1.08 -16.95
CA GLY A 130 -0.99 -2.17 -17.24
C GLY A 130 -1.70 -3.46 -17.67
N ILE A 131 -2.81 -3.80 -17.03
CA ILE A 131 -3.65 -4.91 -17.48
C ILE A 131 -4.18 -4.66 -18.89
N ALA A 132 -4.80 -3.51 -19.13
CA ALA A 132 -5.44 -3.20 -20.40
C ALA A 132 -4.47 -3.23 -21.59
N ILE A 133 -3.27 -2.67 -21.43
CA ILE A 133 -2.33 -2.50 -22.54
C ILE A 133 -1.37 -3.70 -22.73
N LEU A 134 -1.07 -4.42 -21.65
CA LEU A 134 -0.05 -5.48 -21.63
C LEU A 134 -0.60 -6.83 -21.14
N HIS A 135 -1.05 -6.92 -19.89
CA HIS A 135 -1.27 -8.23 -19.27
C HIS A 135 -2.49 -8.97 -19.84
N ALA A 136 -3.54 -8.25 -20.25
CA ALA A 136 -4.72 -8.87 -20.85
C ALA A 136 -4.38 -9.67 -22.12
N LYS A 137 -3.42 -9.17 -22.93
CA LYS A 137 -2.93 -9.87 -24.13
C LYS A 137 -2.10 -11.11 -23.80
N ALA A 138 -1.47 -11.14 -22.63
CA ALA A 138 -0.67 -12.27 -22.15
C ALA A 138 -1.51 -13.35 -21.45
N GLY A 139 -2.82 -13.13 -21.27
CA GLY A 139 -3.74 -14.03 -20.58
C GLY A 139 -3.74 -13.85 -19.06
N TRP A 140 -4.21 -14.87 -18.34
CA TRP A 140 -4.43 -14.76 -16.89
C TRP A 140 -3.19 -15.07 -16.05
N PHE A 141 -2.48 -16.15 -16.37
CA PHE A 141 -1.48 -16.74 -15.47
C PHE A 141 -0.10 -16.08 -15.55
N VAL A 142 0.51 -15.81 -14.39
CA VAL A 142 1.88 -15.29 -14.27
C VAL A 142 2.91 -16.41 -14.37
N VAL A 143 2.55 -17.62 -13.95
CA VAL A 143 3.36 -18.85 -14.07
C VAL A 143 2.52 -20.05 -14.49
N GLY A 144 3.15 -21.07 -15.09
CA GLY A 144 2.49 -22.31 -15.52
C GLY A 144 1.96 -22.22 -16.96
N PRO A 145 0.63 -22.28 -17.19
CA PRO A 145 0.05 -22.23 -18.53
C PRO A 145 0.22 -20.87 -19.23
N GLY A 146 0.80 -19.86 -18.57
CA GLY A 146 1.09 -18.54 -19.11
C GLY A 146 2.31 -17.91 -18.47
N ARG A 147 2.67 -16.72 -18.98
CA ARG A 147 3.71 -15.85 -18.44
C ARG A 147 3.26 -14.41 -18.58
N ASN A 148 3.55 -13.58 -17.57
CA ASN A 148 3.22 -12.15 -17.58
C ASN A 148 1.71 -11.86 -17.64
N GLY A 149 0.87 -12.78 -17.17
CA GLY A 149 -0.59 -12.60 -17.12
C GLY A 149 -1.08 -11.62 -16.04
N ALA A 150 -2.40 -11.41 -16.01
CA ALA A 150 -3.06 -10.38 -15.20
C ALA A 150 -3.36 -10.75 -13.74
N GLU A 151 -3.23 -12.01 -13.32
CA GLU A 151 -3.73 -12.48 -12.01
C GLU A 151 -3.14 -11.70 -10.81
N PHE A 152 -1.83 -11.41 -10.84
CA PHE A 152 -1.18 -10.68 -9.75
C PHE A 152 -1.58 -9.20 -9.71
N SER A 153 -1.73 -8.57 -10.89
CA SER A 153 -2.23 -7.20 -10.98
C SER A 153 -3.68 -7.09 -10.49
N ALA A 154 -4.52 -8.09 -10.79
CA ALA A 154 -5.89 -8.15 -10.29
C ALA A 154 -5.94 -8.26 -8.76
N LEU A 155 -5.09 -9.11 -8.17
CA LEU A 155 -4.95 -9.21 -6.71
C LEU A 155 -4.48 -7.88 -6.10
N LEU A 156 -3.46 -7.25 -6.67
CA LEU A 156 -2.97 -5.94 -6.18
C LEU A 156 -4.06 -4.88 -6.22
N ILE A 157 -4.83 -4.78 -7.31
CA ILE A 157 -5.95 -3.84 -7.43
C ILE A 157 -6.97 -4.08 -6.31
N LEU A 158 -7.36 -5.34 -6.07
CA LEU A 158 -8.35 -5.67 -5.05
C LEU A 158 -7.86 -5.30 -3.63
N VAL A 159 -6.60 -5.58 -3.31
CA VAL A 159 -6.01 -5.23 -2.02
C VAL A 159 -5.86 -3.71 -1.88
N LEU A 160 -5.42 -3.00 -2.94
CA LEU A 160 -5.33 -1.54 -2.97
C LEU A 160 -6.68 -0.88 -2.72
N LEU A 161 -7.75 -1.35 -3.37
CA LEU A 161 -9.11 -0.85 -3.16
C LEU A 161 -9.59 -1.10 -1.73
N SER A 162 -9.31 -2.29 -1.18
CA SER A 162 -9.67 -2.65 0.19
C SER A 162 -8.98 -1.71 1.20
N VAL A 163 -7.68 -1.46 1.02
CA VAL A 163 -6.90 -0.52 1.84
C VAL A 163 -7.41 0.91 1.65
N ALA A 164 -7.74 1.33 0.43
CA ALA A 164 -8.27 2.66 0.15
C ALA A 164 -9.59 2.93 0.87
N VAL A 165 -10.52 1.97 0.81
CA VAL A 165 -11.83 2.02 1.48
C VAL A 165 -11.64 2.07 3.00
N HIS A 166 -10.75 1.26 3.55
CA HIS A 166 -10.45 1.27 4.98
C HIS A 166 -9.92 2.63 5.48
N HIS A 167 -9.23 3.39 4.64
CA HIS A 167 -8.66 4.70 4.97
C HIS A 167 -9.51 5.90 4.51
N LEU A 168 -10.74 5.67 4.04
CA LEU A 168 -11.63 6.77 3.63
C LEU A 168 -11.85 7.74 4.81
N PRO A 169 -11.80 9.07 4.57
CA PRO A 169 -12.15 10.04 5.60
C PRO A 169 -13.59 9.82 6.06
N SER A 170 -13.83 9.80 7.38
CA SER A 170 -15.21 9.81 7.86
C SER A 170 -15.86 11.11 7.42
N ARG A 171 -16.93 11.05 6.62
CA ARG A 171 -17.77 12.23 6.36
C ARG A 171 -18.29 12.71 7.72
N ARG A 172 -17.81 13.86 8.16
CA ARG A 172 -18.36 14.59 9.32
C ARG A 172 -19.49 15.48 8.82
#